data_AF-A0A660A872-F1
#
_entry.id   AF-A0A660A872-F1
#
_cell.length_a   1.000
_cell.length_b   1.000
_cell.length_c   1.000
_cell.angle_alpha   90.00
_cell.angle_beta   90.00
_cell.angle_gamma   90.00
#
_symmetry.space_group_name_H-M   'P 1'
#
loop_
_entity.id
_entity.type
_entity.pdbx_description
1 polymer ?
#
loop_
_entity_poly.entity_id
_entity_poly.type
_entity_poly.pdbx_seq_one_letter_code
_entity_poly.pdbx_strand_id
1 'polypeptide(L)' 'MIKLLLVEDDLSLSNSIFDFLDDFADVTQVFDGDEGLYEAESGIYDLILLDLMLPEK' A
#
# COMPACT_ATOMS: atom_id res chain seq x y z
N MET A 1 6.28 -2.28 -15.37
CA MET A 1 6.47 -1.33 -14.26
C MET A 1 6.26 -2.13 -12.99
N ILE A 2 7.08 -1.92 -11.95
CA ILE A 2 6.98 -2.69 -10.70
C ILE A 2 5.62 -2.38 -10.08
N LYS A 3 4.83 -3.39 -9.72
CA LYS A 3 3.55 -3.21 -9.04
C LYS A 3 3.73 -3.29 -7.53
N LEU A 4 3.34 -2.25 -6.81
CA LEU A 4 3.52 -2.15 -5.37
C LEU A 4 2.18 -1.91 -4.67
N LEU A 5 1.92 -2.68 -3.62
CA LEU A 5 0.82 -2.42 -2.68
C LEU A 5 1.39 -1.72 -1.44
N LEU A 6 0.86 -0.54 -1.12
CA LEU A 6 1.18 0.21 0.09
C LEU A 6 -0.03 0.23 1.02
N VAL A 7 0.13 -0.38 2.21
CA VAL A 7 -0.89 -0.44 3.26
C VAL A 7 -0.42 0.40 4.45
N GLU A 8 -1.01 1.57 4.64
CA GLU A 8 -0.61 2.58 5.63
C GLU A 8 -1.81 3.46 5.99
N ASP A 9 -2.17 3.54 7.27
CA ASP A 9 -3.35 4.29 7.73
C ASP A 9 -3.08 5.79 7.93
N ASP A 10 -1.83 6.20 8.21
CA ASP A 10 -1.47 7.61 8.22
C ASP A 10 -1.38 8.15 6.79
N LEU A 11 -2.42 8.87 6.37
CA LEU A 11 -2.50 9.48 5.03
C LEU A 11 -1.30 10.37 4.69
N SER A 12 -0.69 11.04 5.68
CA SER A 12 0.46 11.92 5.43
C SER A 12 1.70 11.09 5.10
N LEU A 13 1.93 10.02 5.86
CA LEU A 13 3.03 9.10 5.61
C LEU A 13 2.82 8.32 4.30
N SER A 14 1.61 7.81 4.09
CA SER A 14 1.22 7.08 2.88
C SER A 14 1.48 7.93 1.62
N ASN A 15 1.03 9.19 1.60
CA ASN A 15 1.30 10.10 0.47
C ASN A 15 2.79 10.42 0.30
N SER A 16 3.53 10.58 1.40
CA SER A 16 4.97 10.84 1.33
C SER A 16 5.74 9.65 0.73
N ILE A 17 5.30 8.42 1.04
CA ILE A 17 5.87 7.19 0.45
C ILE A 17 5.45 7.06 -1.01
N PHE A 18 4.19 7.34 -1.35
CA PHE A 18 3.68 7.34 -2.72
C PHE A 18 4.48 8.31 -3.61
N ASP A 19 4.61 9.57 -3.20
CA ASP A 19 5.36 10.59 -3.96
C ASP A 19 6.82 10.17 -4.23
N PHE A 20 7.41 9.39 -3.33
CA PHE A 20 8.76 8.86 -3.50
C PHE A 20 8.84 7.68 -4.49
N LEU A 21 7.77 6.89 -4.62
CA LEU A 21 7.76 5.63 -5.36
C LEU A 21 7.08 5.70 -6.73
N ASP A 22 6.15 6.64 -6.95
CA ASP A 22 5.33 6.75 -8.17
C ASP A 22 6.17 6.96 -9.45
N ASP A 23 7.36 7.56 -9.33
CA ASP A 23 8.31 7.68 -10.44
C ASP A 23 8.91 6.33 -10.92
N PHE A 24 8.85 5.30 -10.08
CA PHE A 24 9.54 4.01 -10.30
C PHE A 24 8.59 2.80 -10.32
N ALA A 25 7.42 2.92 -9.71
CA ALA A 25 6.47 1.83 -9.51
C ALA A 25 5.02 2.30 -9.72
N ASP A 26 4.16 1.36 -10.12
CA ASP A 26 2.71 1.51 -10.12
C ASP A 26 2.21 1.17 -8.70
N VAL A 27 1.91 2.21 -7.92
CA VAL A 27 1.62 2.09 -6.49
C VAL A 27 0.11 2.11 -6.26
N THR A 28 -0.42 1.05 -5.64
CA THR A 28 -1.78 1.00 -5.09
C THR A 28 -1.72 1.31 -3.60
N GLN A 29 -2.38 2.38 -3.16
CA GLN A 29 -2.49 2.75 -1.75
C GLN A 29 -3.81 2.25 -1.17
N VAL A 30 -3.74 1.66 0.02
CA VAL A 30 -4.88 1.24 0.83
C VAL A 30 -4.62 1.64 2.28
N PHE A 31 -5.67 1.92 3.04
CA PHE A 31 -5.55 2.61 4.33
C PHE A 31 -6.07 1.80 5.52
N ASP A 32 -6.52 0.57 5.27
CA ASP A 32 -6.96 -0.35 6.31
C ASP A 32 -6.52 -1.79 6.00
N GLY A 33 -6.50 -2.62 7.04
CA GLY A 33 -6.05 -4.01 6.94
C GLY A 33 -6.97 -4.92 6.13
N ASP A 34 -8.28 -4.64 6.09
CA ASP A 34 -9.24 -5.46 5.34
C ASP A 34 -9.04 -5.28 3.83
N GLU A 35 -8.91 -4.03 3.38
CA GLU A 35 -8.65 -3.69 1.99
C GLU A 35 -7.25 -4.15 1.57
N GLY A 36 -6.24 -3.96 2.43
CA GLY A 36 -4.89 -4.45 2.18
C GLY A 36 -4.79 -5.97 2.05
N LEU A 37 -5.53 -6.72 2.87
CA LEU A 37 -5.61 -8.17 2.73
C LEU A 37 -6.32 -8.56 1.43
N TYR A 38 -7.44 -7.92 1.11
CA TYR A 38 -8.19 -8.19 -0.12
C TYR A 38 -7.35 -7.95 -1.38
N GLU A 39 -6.63 -6.82 -1.46
CA GLU A 39 -5.73 -6.53 -2.58
C GLU A 39 -4.56 -7.52 -2.63
N ALA A 40 -3.96 -7.88 -1.50
CA ALA A 40 -2.87 -8.84 -1.47
C ALA A 40 -3.28 -10.25 -1.95
N GLU A 41 -4.51 -10.69 -1.66
CA GLU A 41 -5.04 -11.99 -2.08
C GLU A 41 -5.57 -12.01 -3.52
N SER A 42 -6.15 -10.91 -3.99
CA SER A 42 -6.82 -10.83 -5.30
C SER A 42 -5.94 -10.26 -6.41
N GLY A 43 -4.98 -9.41 -6.05
CA GLY A 43 -4.06 -8.73 -6.95
C GLY A 43 -2.79 -9.53 -7.25
N ILE A 44 -1.97 -8.97 -8.13
CA ILE A 44 -0.61 -9.46 -8.41
C ILE A 44 0.33 -8.29 -8.19
N TYR A 45 1.09 -8.36 -7.09
CA TYR A 45 2.06 -7.36 -6.68
C TYR A 45 3.46 -7.96 -6.63
N ASP A 46 4.45 -7.16 -7.04
CA ASP A 46 5.86 -7.54 -6.94
C ASP A 46 6.41 -7.28 -5.52
N LEU A 47 5.84 -6.30 -4.82
CA LEU A 47 6.19 -5.92 -3.45
C LEU A 47 4.96 -5.43 -2.69
N ILE A 48 4.91 -5.73 -1.39
CA ILE A 48 3.93 -5.16 -0.45
C ILE A 48 4.71 -4.42 0.63
N LEU A 49 4.38 -3.15 0.84
CA LEU A 49 4.79 -2.34 1.99
C LEU A 49 3.61 -2.27 2.95
N LEU A 50 3.81 -2.76 4.18
CA LEU A 50 2.75 -2.98 5.16
C LEU A 50 3.12 -2.32 6.48
N ASP A 51 2.30 -1.39 6.95
CA ASP A 51 2.42 -0.90 8.32
C ASP A 51 2.03 -1.98 9.34
N LEU A 52 2.72 -1.98 10.48
CA LEU A 52 2.49 -2.92 11.57
C LEU A 52 1.28 -2.54 12.43
N MET A 53 0.94 -1.26 12.50
CA MET A 53 -0.05 -0.71 13.43
C MET A 53 -1.32 -0.27 12.70
N LEU A 54 -1.90 -1.17 11.91
CA LEU A 54 -3.14 -0.88 11.21
C LEU A 54 -4.36 -1.04 12.13
N PRO A 55 -5.34 -0.12 12.07
CA PRO A 55 -6.62 -0.32 12.72
C PRO A 55 -7.38 -1.48 12.06
N GLU A 56 -8.10 -2.26 12.87
CA GLU A 56 -9.25 -3.00 12.36
C GLU A 56 -10.36 -1.98 12.04
N LYS A 57 -11.04 -2.17 10.90
CA LYS A 57 -12.11 -1.31 10.34
C LYS A 57 -12.83 -0.36 11.30
#